data_AF-A0A3D1QWI8-F1
#
_entry.id   AF-A0A3D1QWI8-F1
#
_cell.length_a   1.000
_cell.length_b   1.000
_cell.length_c   1.000
_cell.angle_alpha   90.00
_cell.angle_beta   90.00
_cell.angle_gamma   90.00
#
_symmetry.space_group_name_H-M   'P 1'
#
loop_
_entity.id
_entity.type
_entity.pdbx_description
1 polymer ?
#
loop_
_entity_poly.entity_id
_entity_poly.type
_entity_poly.pdbx_seq_one_letter_code
_entity_poly.pdbx_strand_id
1 'polypeptide(L)'
;DCADPDCASKPVCAAFENCTDSIDNDDNGLTDCFDPACFTDQACMGTEVCDNGMDDNSNGDVDCADRDCATSQACTLGENTEDACLDGMDNDGDGKTDCDDGECKVFAVCAPTT
;
A
#
# COMPACT_ATOMS: atom_id res chain seq x y z
N ASP A 1 24.27 14.46 -17.85
CA ASP A 1 22.85 14.06 -17.75
C ASP A 1 22.66 13.40 -16.38
N CYS A 2 21.48 12.91 -16.00
CA CYS A 2 21.35 12.21 -14.72
C CYS A 2 22.06 10.83 -14.73
N ALA A 3 22.47 10.34 -15.91
CA ALA A 3 23.43 9.24 -16.06
C ALA A 3 24.90 9.63 -15.74
N ASP A 4 25.18 10.92 -15.49
CA ASP A 4 26.48 11.41 -15.04
C ASP A 4 26.63 11.18 -13.51
N PRO A 5 27.64 10.40 -13.06
CA PRO A 5 27.87 10.12 -11.64
C PRO A 5 28.05 11.37 -10.76
N ASP A 6 28.50 12.49 -11.34
CA ASP A 6 28.67 13.76 -10.63
C ASP A 6 27.34 14.54 -10.47
N CYS A 7 26.28 14.10 -11.16
CA CYS A 7 24.96 14.71 -11.16
C CYS A 7 23.87 13.86 -10.49
N ALA A 8 24.09 12.55 -10.33
CA ALA A 8 23.14 11.59 -9.74
C ALA A 8 22.67 11.92 -8.31
N SER A 9 23.49 12.64 -7.52
CA SER A 9 23.12 13.05 -6.16
C SER A 9 22.64 14.50 -6.05
N LYS A 10 22.41 15.17 -7.19
CA LYS A 10 21.95 16.56 -7.19
C LYS A 10 20.43 16.62 -7.08
N PRO A 11 19.89 17.64 -6.40
CA PRO A 11 18.44 17.80 -6.26
C PRO A 11 17.69 17.92 -7.60
N VAL A 12 18.41 18.24 -8.69
CA VAL A 12 17.85 18.29 -10.05
C VAL A 12 17.62 16.89 -10.64
N CYS A 13 18.24 15.84 -10.07
CA CYS A 13 18.09 14.43 -10.44
C CYS A 13 17.41 13.62 -9.32
N ALA A 14 16.73 14.27 -8.37
CA ALA A 14 16.16 13.61 -7.20
C ALA A 14 14.74 14.10 -6.84
N ALA A 15 14.04 14.81 -7.72
CA ALA A 15 12.79 15.47 -7.31
C ALA A 15 11.85 15.93 -8.44
N PHE A 16 12.03 15.52 -9.69
CA PHE A 16 11.12 15.97 -10.75
C PHE A 16 10.63 14.80 -11.58
N GLU A 17 9.75 14.02 -10.95
CA GLU A 17 8.89 13.09 -11.66
C GLU A 17 7.58 13.80 -12.03
N ASN A 18 7.18 13.71 -13.30
CA ASN A 18 5.84 14.11 -13.70
C ASN A 18 4.92 12.91 -13.53
N CYS A 19 4.08 12.93 -12.51
CA CYS A 19 3.29 11.79 -12.08
C CYS A 19 2.11 11.41 -13.00
N THR A 20 2.05 11.94 -14.22
CA THR A 20 0.88 11.80 -15.12
C THR A 20 1.21 11.67 -16.61
N ASP A 21 2.49 11.53 -16.99
CA ASP A 21 2.89 11.50 -18.41
C ASP A 21 3.47 10.16 -18.90
N SER A 22 3.53 9.16 -18.03
CA SER A 22 4.02 7.80 -18.31
C SER A 22 5.44 7.77 -18.83
N ILE A 23 6.24 8.75 -18.40
CA ILE A 23 7.66 8.87 -18.69
C ILE A 23 8.39 8.84 -17.35
N ASP A 24 9.46 8.05 -17.30
CA ASP A 24 10.44 8.07 -16.21
C ASP A 24 11.27 9.36 -16.36
N ASN A 25 10.89 10.41 -15.65
CA ASN A 25 11.50 11.74 -15.80
C ASN A 25 12.78 11.90 -14.97
N ASP A 26 13.03 10.96 -14.05
CA ASP A 26 14.25 10.91 -13.24
C ASP A 26 15.21 9.74 -13.58
N ASP A 27 14.87 8.93 -14.58
CA ASP A 27 15.59 7.76 -15.11
C ASP A 27 15.84 6.65 -14.05
N ASN A 28 14.95 6.50 -13.05
CA ASN A 28 15.09 5.51 -11.98
C ASN A 28 14.49 4.12 -12.31
N GLY A 29 13.82 3.99 -13.46
CA GLY A 29 13.17 2.77 -13.95
C GLY A 29 11.71 2.61 -13.55
N LEU A 30 11.12 3.62 -12.89
CA LEU A 30 9.72 3.69 -12.49
C LEU A 30 9.06 4.87 -13.22
N THR A 31 7.74 4.82 -13.36
CA THR A 31 7.00 5.84 -14.11
C THR A 31 5.74 6.22 -13.36
N ASP A 32 5.39 7.50 -13.34
CA ASP A 32 4.15 8.01 -12.73
C ASP A 32 4.01 7.55 -11.27
N CYS A 33 2.85 7.03 -10.87
CA CYS A 33 2.54 6.64 -9.49
C CYS A 33 3.32 5.41 -8.99
N PHE A 34 3.92 4.63 -9.90
CA PHE A 34 4.88 3.60 -9.51
C PHE A 34 6.22 4.19 -9.05
N ASP A 35 6.46 5.47 -9.28
CA ASP A 35 7.63 6.18 -8.79
C ASP A 35 7.45 6.67 -7.34
N PRO A 36 8.35 6.35 -6.40
CA PRO A 36 8.32 6.84 -5.03
C PRO A 36 8.34 8.37 -4.89
N ALA A 37 8.84 9.10 -5.89
CA ALA A 37 8.76 10.56 -5.96
C ALA A 37 7.31 11.07 -6.10
N CYS A 38 6.39 10.22 -6.57
CA CYS A 38 4.99 10.51 -6.80
C CYS A 38 4.03 10.08 -5.69
N PHE A 39 4.52 9.40 -4.63
CA PHE A 39 3.69 8.94 -3.50
C PHE A 39 2.97 10.05 -2.71
N THR A 40 3.33 11.32 -2.96
CA THR A 40 2.67 12.47 -2.34
C THR A 40 1.99 13.39 -3.35
N ASP A 41 1.98 13.01 -4.63
CA ASP A 41 1.32 13.76 -5.68
C ASP A 41 -0.19 13.46 -5.69
N GLN A 42 -1.00 14.50 -5.83
CA GLN A 42 -2.46 14.39 -5.84
C GLN A 42 -2.99 13.48 -6.96
N ALA A 43 -2.24 13.34 -8.06
CA ALA A 43 -2.58 12.43 -9.15
C ALA A 43 -2.52 10.95 -8.74
N CYS A 44 -1.67 10.63 -7.77
CA CYS A 44 -1.46 9.28 -7.22
C CYS A 44 -2.13 9.09 -5.85
N MET A 45 -2.72 10.15 -5.29
CA MET A 45 -3.58 10.11 -4.10
C MET A 45 -5.06 10.11 -4.50
N GLY A 46 -5.40 9.27 -5.49
CA GLY A 46 -6.76 8.97 -5.90
C GLY A 46 -7.62 8.42 -4.75
N THR A 47 -8.90 8.15 -5.02
CA THR A 47 -9.75 7.47 -4.04
C THR A 47 -9.44 5.98 -4.07
N GLU A 48 -8.99 5.44 -2.95
CA GLU A 48 -8.74 4.01 -2.77
C GLU A 48 -10.01 3.25 -2.40
N VAL A 49 -10.26 2.08 -3.00
CA VAL A 49 -11.31 1.15 -2.56
C VAL A 49 -10.67 0.06 -1.73
N CYS A 50 -10.74 0.23 -0.42
CA CYS A 50 -9.97 -0.50 0.58
C CYS A 50 -10.32 -2.00 0.79
N ASP A 51 -11.07 -2.63 -0.12
CA ASP A 51 -11.55 -4.01 0.03
C ASP A 51 -11.67 -4.79 -1.29
N ASN A 52 -10.97 -4.37 -2.35
CA ASN A 52 -11.12 -4.95 -3.69
C ASN A 52 -9.89 -5.71 -4.21
N GLY A 53 -8.78 -5.74 -3.46
CA GLY A 53 -7.55 -6.42 -3.85
C GLY A 53 -6.73 -5.67 -4.90
N MET A 54 -6.98 -4.38 -5.10
CA MET A 54 -6.32 -3.53 -6.08
C MET A 54 -5.68 -2.31 -5.42
N ASP A 55 -4.77 -1.69 -6.15
CA ASP A 55 -4.19 -0.38 -5.85
C ASP A 55 -4.91 0.62 -6.77
N ASP A 56 -6.04 1.17 -6.31
CA ASP A 56 -6.93 2.01 -7.12
C ASP A 56 -6.38 3.43 -7.33
N ASN A 57 -5.52 3.90 -6.44
CA ASN A 57 -4.83 5.19 -6.57
C ASN A 57 -3.43 5.07 -7.21
N SER A 58 -2.97 3.84 -7.47
CA SER A 58 -1.69 3.49 -8.08
C SER A 58 -0.46 3.90 -7.27
N ASN A 59 -0.57 4.11 -5.95
CA ASN A 59 0.54 4.56 -5.10
C ASN A 59 1.47 3.42 -4.64
N GLY A 60 1.19 2.18 -5.04
CA GLY A 60 1.97 0.99 -4.73
C GLY A 60 1.50 0.20 -3.51
N ASP A 61 0.56 0.73 -2.73
CA ASP A 61 -0.08 0.06 -1.60
C ASP A 61 -1.48 -0.45 -2.01
N VAL A 62 -1.91 -1.60 -1.49
CA VAL A 62 -3.18 -2.26 -1.84
C VAL A 62 -4.07 -2.36 -0.60
N ASP A 63 -5.36 -2.02 -0.74
CA ASP A 63 -6.37 -2.12 0.31
C ASP A 63 -5.88 -1.57 1.67
N CYS A 64 -5.84 -2.40 2.72
CA CYS A 64 -5.45 -2.02 4.08
C CYS A 64 -3.96 -1.80 4.27
N ALA A 65 -3.13 -2.19 3.30
CA ALA A 65 -1.76 -1.74 3.26
C ALA A 65 -1.67 -0.25 2.85
N ASP A 66 -2.70 0.30 2.19
CA ASP A 66 -2.75 1.71 1.83
C ASP A 66 -3.09 2.59 3.05
N ARG A 67 -2.28 3.63 3.24
CA ARG A 67 -2.49 4.65 4.28
C ARG A 67 -3.79 5.42 4.14
N ASP A 68 -4.30 5.60 2.93
CA ASP A 68 -5.56 6.28 2.65
C ASP A 68 -6.74 5.44 3.16
N CYS A 69 -6.51 4.13 3.34
CA CYS A 69 -7.46 3.18 3.88
C CYS A 69 -7.43 3.01 5.41
N ALA A 70 -6.49 3.66 6.11
CA ALA A 70 -6.29 3.52 7.56
C ALA A 70 -7.52 3.86 8.44
N THR A 71 -8.53 4.54 7.89
CA THR A 71 -9.80 4.83 8.60
C THR A 71 -11.03 4.24 7.93
N SER A 72 -10.83 3.43 6.89
CA SER A 72 -11.91 2.75 6.19
C SER A 72 -12.55 1.71 7.10
N GLN A 73 -13.83 1.42 6.88
CA GLN A 73 -14.49 0.38 7.64
C GLN A 73 -13.93 -1.02 7.33
N ALA A 74 -13.45 -1.22 6.10
CA ALA A 74 -12.76 -2.44 5.69
C ALA A 74 -11.53 -2.67 6.58
N CYS A 75 -10.69 -1.64 6.75
CA CYS A 75 -9.44 -1.71 7.52
C CYS A 75 -9.59 -1.32 9.00
N THR A 76 -10.79 -1.48 9.55
CA THR A 76 -11.01 -1.36 11.01
C THR A 76 -11.83 -2.51 11.56
N LEU A 77 -12.38 -3.36 10.68
CA LEU A 77 -13.22 -4.49 11.02
C LEU A 77 -12.92 -5.70 10.10
N GLY A 78 -11.78 -5.75 9.42
CA GLY A 78 -11.50 -6.77 8.40
C GLY A 78 -11.30 -8.19 8.94
N GLU A 79 -10.60 -8.33 10.08
CA GLU A 79 -10.36 -9.60 10.79
C GLU A 79 -11.58 -10.05 11.63
N ASN A 80 -12.81 -9.96 11.07
CA ASN A 80 -14.07 -10.19 11.79
C ASN A 80 -14.88 -11.41 11.33
N THR A 81 -14.27 -12.30 10.55
CA THR A 81 -14.89 -13.57 10.11
C THR A 81 -13.92 -14.73 10.27
N GLU A 82 -14.44 -15.96 10.34
CA GLU A 82 -13.58 -17.15 10.38
C GLU A 82 -12.71 -17.29 9.14
N ASP A 83 -13.22 -16.89 7.96
CA ASP A 83 -12.49 -16.97 6.69
C ASP A 83 -11.33 -15.95 6.63
N ALA A 84 -11.56 -14.72 7.10
CA ALA A 84 -10.52 -13.69 7.19
C ALA A 84 -9.40 -14.08 8.17
N CYS A 85 -9.75 -14.68 9.31
CA CYS A 85 -8.79 -15.12 10.33
C CYS A 85 -7.93 -16.34 9.96
N LEU A 86 -7.87 -16.69 8.68
CA LEU A 86 -7.30 -17.94 8.15
C LEU A 86 -6.68 -17.82 6.76
N ASP A 87 -6.81 -16.67 6.11
CA ASP A 87 -6.42 -16.49 4.72
C ASP A 87 -4.96 -16.06 4.55
N GLY A 88 -4.26 -15.81 5.66
CA GLY A 88 -2.86 -15.38 5.67
C GLY A 88 -2.67 -13.90 5.35
N MET A 89 -3.74 -13.10 5.37
CA MET A 89 -3.73 -11.66 5.10
C MET A 89 -3.98 -10.86 6.38
N ASP A 90 -3.56 -9.60 6.38
CA ASP A 90 -3.88 -8.62 7.41
C ASP A 90 -5.08 -7.82 6.93
N ASN A 91 -6.28 -8.39 7.14
CA ASN A 91 -7.50 -7.87 6.53
C ASN A 91 -7.97 -6.55 7.15
N ASP A 92 -7.45 -6.17 8.33
CA ASP A 92 -7.75 -4.89 8.97
C ASP A 92 -6.57 -3.90 9.00
N GLY A 93 -5.40 -4.28 8.49
CA GLY A 93 -4.25 -3.39 8.31
C GLY A 93 -3.55 -2.98 9.61
N ASP A 94 -3.72 -3.73 10.69
CA ASP A 94 -3.18 -3.40 12.01
C ASP A 94 -1.76 -3.97 12.26
N GLY A 95 -1.25 -4.74 11.29
CA GLY A 95 0.05 -5.38 11.27
C GLY A 95 0.05 -6.79 11.86
N LYS A 96 -1.11 -7.37 12.16
CA LYS A 96 -1.26 -8.74 12.64
C LYS A 96 -2.13 -9.54 11.67
N THR A 97 -1.78 -10.81 11.50
CA THR A 97 -2.44 -11.71 10.53
C THR A 97 -3.07 -12.88 11.26
N ASP A 98 -4.28 -13.27 10.86
CA ASP A 98 -4.95 -14.48 11.34
C ASP A 98 -4.98 -14.59 12.88
N CYS A 99 -4.58 -15.74 13.43
CA CYS A 99 -4.58 -15.98 14.88
C CYS A 99 -3.53 -15.20 15.68
N ASP A 100 -2.60 -14.51 15.01
CA ASP A 100 -1.76 -13.53 15.69
C ASP A 100 -2.55 -12.25 15.99
N ASP A 101 -3.65 -12.02 15.27
CA ASP A 101 -4.56 -10.92 15.48
C ASP A 101 -5.47 -11.08 16.74
N GLY A 102 -5.82 -9.97 17.37
CA GLY A 102 -6.62 -9.92 18.59
C GLY A 102 -8.10 -10.21 18.36
N GLU A 103 -8.62 -9.71 17.25
CA GLU A 103 -9.98 -9.73 16.78
C GLU A 103 -10.34 -11.17 16.38
N CYS A 104 -9.36 -11.90 15.85
CA CYS A 104 -9.50 -13.31 15.48
C CYS A 104 -9.62 -14.30 16.65
N LYS A 105 -9.26 -13.90 17.87
CA LYS A 105 -9.28 -14.79 19.05
C LYS A 105 -10.68 -15.20 19.49
N VAL A 106 -11.71 -14.54 18.99
CA VAL A 106 -13.11 -14.90 19.27
C VAL A 106 -13.59 -16.09 18.42
N PHE A 107 -12.91 -16.39 17.32
CA PHE A 107 -13.28 -17.46 16.40
C PHE A 107 -12.71 -18.82 16.83
N ALA A 108 -13.46 -19.87 16.54
CA ALA A 108 -13.07 -21.24 16.89
C ALA A 108 -11.79 -21.68 16.18
N VAL A 109 -11.45 -21.04 15.05
CA VAL A 109 -10.25 -21.37 14.30
C VAL A 109 -8.94 -21.03 15.04
N CYS A 110 -8.96 -19.98 15.86
CA CYS A 110 -7.83 -19.61 16.70
C CYS A 110 -7.92 -20.20 18.12
N ALA A 111 -8.90 -21.08 18.37
CA ALA A 111 -9.02 -21.76 19.64
C ALA A 111 -7.89 -22.80 19.80
N PRO A 112 -7.26 -22.87 20.99
CA PRO A 112 -6.27 -23.91 21.27
C PRO A 112 -6.94 -25.29 21.17
N THR A 113 -6.31 -26.19 20.41
CA THR A 113 -6.72 -27.59 20.34
C THR A 113 -6.51 -28.24 21.71
N THR A 114 -7.60 -28.71 22.32
CA THR A 114 -7.61 -29.46 23.59
C THR A 114 -7.16 -30.90 23.43
#